data_AF-A0AAU6ZAX0-F1
#
_entry.id   AF-A0AAU6ZAX0-F1
#
_cell.length_a   1.000
_cell.length_b   1.000
_cell.length_c   1.000
_cell.angle_alpha   90.00
_cell.angle_beta   90.00
_cell.angle_gamma   90.00
#
_symmetry.space_group_name_H-M   'P 1'
#
loop_
_entity.id
_entity.type
_entity.pdbx_description
1 polymer ?
#
loop_
_entity_poly.entity_id
_entity_poly.type
_entity_poly.pdbx_seq_one_letter_code
_entity_poly.pdbx_strand_id
1 'polypeptide(L)'
;MNHDVGTYLAGKPPAAVELFQQFRTKVLDAGECEERVHPTEVAWAAKRVFAAAFILSGRLEIAIDLQRRVEHPALRASFPTTKKVYTHRFTVTSADDLDDRIREWLLEAHEAVGPGTR
;
A
#
# COMPACT_ATOMS: atom_id res chain seq x y z
N MET A 1 4.05 1.75 22.34
CA MET A 1 5.25 1.15 21.72
C MET A 1 5.25 1.55 20.26
N ASN A 2 6.19 2.38 19.83
CA ASN A 2 6.46 2.55 18.39
C ASN A 2 6.92 1.20 17.87
N HIS A 3 6.16 0.62 16.94
CA HIS A 3 6.64 -0.51 16.18
C HIS A 3 7.43 0.06 15.00
N ASP A 4 8.57 -0.53 14.68
CA ASP A 4 9.29 -0.25 13.44
C ASP A 4 8.99 -1.36 12.41
N VAL A 5 9.30 -1.09 11.15
CA VAL A 5 9.07 -2.04 10.05
C VAL A 5 9.83 -3.35 10.26
N GLY A 6 11.03 -3.32 10.82
CA GLY A 6 11.81 -4.53 11.12
C GLY A 6 11.10 -5.41 12.14
N THR A 7 10.61 -4.82 13.24
CA THR A 7 9.78 -5.53 14.22
C THR A 7 8.51 -6.11 13.58
N TYR A 8 7.82 -5.36 12.72
CA TYR A 8 6.65 -5.86 12.00
C TYR A 8 6.96 -7.04 11.07
N LEU A 9 8.12 -7.06 10.40
CA LEU A 9 8.52 -8.10 9.45
C LEU A 9 9.16 -9.33 10.13
N ALA A 10 9.52 -9.25 11.40
CA ALA A 10 10.17 -10.33 12.13
C ALA A 10 9.32 -11.62 12.11
N GLY A 11 9.92 -12.73 11.67
CA GLY A 11 9.27 -14.04 11.59
C GLY A 11 8.29 -14.22 10.42
N LYS A 12 8.12 -13.20 9.55
CA LYS A 12 7.27 -13.31 8.36
C LYS A 12 7.99 -14.05 7.22
N PRO A 13 7.27 -14.66 6.26
CA PRO A 13 7.89 -15.42 5.18
C PRO A 13 8.84 -14.56 4.33
N PRO A 14 10.07 -15.02 4.03
CA PRO A 14 11.08 -14.23 3.33
C PRO A 14 10.61 -13.65 1.98
N ALA A 15 9.89 -14.43 1.18
CA ALA A 15 9.36 -13.97 -0.12
C ALA A 15 8.34 -12.82 0.04
N ALA A 16 7.49 -12.87 1.07
CA ALA A 16 6.55 -11.79 1.35
C ALA A 16 7.25 -10.54 1.93
N VAL A 17 8.32 -10.75 2.71
CA VAL A 17 9.18 -9.67 3.22
C VAL A 17 9.87 -8.94 2.07
N GLU A 18 10.40 -9.66 1.08
CA GLU A 18 11.04 -9.08 -0.09
C GLU A 18 10.06 -8.23 -0.91
N LEU A 19 8.87 -8.76 -1.22
CA LEU A 19 7.83 -8.01 -1.92
C LEU A 19 7.38 -6.78 -1.12
N PHE A 20 7.25 -6.93 0.21
CA PHE A 20 6.89 -5.80 1.09
C PHE A 20 7.94 -4.68 0.98
N GLN A 21 9.22 -5.02 1.00
CA GLN A 21 10.30 -4.05 0.89
C GLN A 21 10.28 -3.34 -0.48
N GLN A 22 10.06 -4.07 -1.56
CA GLN A 22 9.92 -3.48 -2.90
C GLN A 22 8.72 -2.52 -2.99
N PHE A 23 7.57 -2.91 -2.42
CA PHE A 23 6.41 -2.03 -2.35
C PHE A 23 6.69 -0.78 -1.51
N ARG A 24 7.29 -0.94 -0.33
CA ARG A 24 7.69 0.17 0.55
C ARG A 24 8.59 1.16 -0.19
N THR A 25 9.60 0.70 -0.92
CA THR A 25 10.44 1.59 -1.74
C THR A 25 9.62 2.40 -2.73
N LYS A 26 8.68 1.78 -3.46
CA LYS A 26 7.81 2.49 -4.41
C LYS A 26 6.91 3.53 -3.72
N VAL A 27 6.42 3.25 -2.51
CA VAL A 27 5.62 4.20 -1.74
C VAL A 27 6.46 5.41 -1.30
N LEU A 28 7.68 5.16 -0.80
CA LEU A 28 8.58 6.23 -0.35
C LEU A 28 9.11 7.07 -1.53
N ASP A 29 9.25 6.46 -2.71
CA ASP A 29 9.61 7.17 -3.95
C ASP A 29 8.46 8.06 -4.49
N ALA A 30 7.22 7.83 -4.06
CA ALA A 30 6.07 8.61 -4.49
C ALA A 30 6.05 10.02 -3.86
N GLY A 31 6.62 10.19 -2.67
CA GLY A 31 6.74 11.49 -2.01
C GLY A 31 6.86 11.39 -0.49
N GLU A 32 7.04 12.56 0.16
CA GLU A 32 7.14 12.63 1.63
C GLU A 32 5.85 12.12 2.28
N CYS A 33 6.00 11.16 3.20
CA CYS A 33 4.90 10.60 3.97
C CYS A 33 5.40 10.06 5.31
N GLU A 34 4.49 10.00 6.28
CA GLU A 34 4.66 9.30 7.53
C GLU A 34 4.41 7.79 7.33
N GLU A 35 5.37 6.97 7.79
CA GLU A 35 5.21 5.53 7.88
C GLU A 35 4.65 5.13 9.25
N ARG A 36 3.41 4.64 9.25
CA ARG A 36 2.66 4.24 10.44
C ARG A 36 2.64 2.73 10.55
N VAL A 37 3.42 2.21 11.49
CA VAL A 37 3.53 0.76 11.71
C VAL A 37 2.56 0.33 12.78
N HIS A 38 1.68 -0.61 12.42
CA HIS A 38 0.75 -1.29 13.31
C HIS A 38 1.14 -2.77 13.44
N PRO A 39 0.64 -3.50 14.45
CA PRO A 39 0.92 -4.93 14.59
C PRO A 39 0.49 -5.78 13.39
N THR A 40 -0.54 -5.34 12.66
CA THR A 40 -1.15 -6.10 11.55
C THR A 40 -0.81 -5.55 10.16
N GLU A 41 -0.35 -4.31 10.05
CA GLU A 41 -0.11 -3.64 8.78
C GLU A 41 0.88 -2.47 8.93
N VAL A 42 1.41 -2.01 7.80
CA VAL A 42 2.12 -0.74 7.69
C VAL A 42 1.34 0.15 6.74
N ALA A 43 1.02 1.35 7.17
CA ALA A 43 0.29 2.35 6.39
C ALA A 43 1.16 3.57 6.14
N TRP A 44 1.01 4.19 4.97
CA TRP A 44 1.69 5.43 4.61
C TRP A 44 0.69 6.56 4.46
N ALA A 45 0.96 7.67 5.14
CA ALA A 45 0.10 8.83 5.17
C ALA A 45 0.88 10.10 4.87
N ALA A 46 0.38 10.92 3.96
CA ALA A 46 0.78 12.33 3.94
C ALA A 46 0.00 13.04 5.05
N LYS A 47 -1.13 13.68 4.74
CA LYS A 47 -2.13 14.07 5.75
C LYS A 47 -3.11 12.94 6.05
N ARG A 48 -3.49 12.20 5.02
CA ARG A 48 -4.38 11.03 5.04
C ARG A 48 -3.59 9.80 4.58
N VAL A 49 -3.96 8.62 5.10
CA VAL A 49 -3.48 7.34 4.58
C VAL A 49 -3.89 7.20 3.12
N PHE A 50 -2.94 6.89 2.26
CA PHE A 50 -3.17 6.67 0.83
C PHE A 50 -2.71 5.29 0.36
N ALA A 51 -1.85 4.62 1.14
CA ALA A 51 -1.40 3.27 0.87
C ALA A 51 -1.23 2.47 2.17
N ALA A 52 -1.38 1.15 2.09
CA ALA A 52 -1.06 0.23 3.17
C ALA A 52 -0.57 -1.11 2.63
N ALA A 53 0.15 -1.86 3.46
CA ALA A 53 0.64 -3.19 3.17
C ALA A 53 0.54 -4.09 4.40
N PHE A 54 0.07 -5.32 4.20
CA PHE A 54 -0.04 -6.32 5.24
C PHE A 54 0.30 -7.71 4.71
N ILE A 55 0.83 -8.58 5.56
CA ILE A 55 1.12 -9.97 5.20
C ILE A 55 -0.01 -10.84 5.73
N LEU A 56 -0.79 -11.42 4.81
CA LEU A 56 -1.93 -12.28 5.11
C LEU A 56 -1.70 -13.66 4.51
N SER A 57 -1.83 -14.71 5.32
CA SER A 57 -1.62 -16.10 4.90
C SER A 57 -0.29 -16.32 4.15
N GLY A 58 0.75 -15.59 4.57
CA GLY A 58 2.09 -15.66 4.02
C GLY A 58 2.31 -14.96 2.67
N ARG A 59 1.33 -14.16 2.20
CA ARG A 59 1.43 -13.36 0.97
C ARG A 59 1.39 -11.88 1.29
N LEU A 60 1.94 -11.07 0.40
CA LEU A 60 1.80 -9.62 0.48
C LEU A 60 0.42 -9.22 -0.05
N GLU A 61 -0.31 -8.48 0.77
CA GLU A 61 -1.49 -7.73 0.37
C GLU A 61 -1.17 -6.24 0.46
N ILE A 62 -1.60 -5.48 -0.55
CA ILE A 62 -1.46 -4.03 -0.58
C ILE A 62 -2.81 -3.37 -0.78
N ALA A 63 -2.94 -2.16 -0.26
CA ALA A 63 -4.08 -1.28 -0.48
C ALA A 63 -3.61 0.06 -1.04
N ILE A 64 -4.30 0.56 -2.08
CA ILE A 64 -4.07 1.90 -2.64
C ILE A 64 -5.42 2.62 -2.73
N ASP A 65 -5.47 3.82 -2.16
CA ASP A 65 -6.65 4.68 -2.20
C ASP A 65 -6.57 5.63 -3.39
N LEU A 66 -7.59 5.62 -4.25
CA LEU A 66 -7.67 6.45 -5.45
C LEU A 66 -9.04 7.14 -5.56
N GLN A 67 -9.10 8.26 -6.29
CA GLN A 67 -10.37 8.98 -6.51
C GLN A 67 -11.21 8.42 -7.68
N ARG A 68 -10.69 7.40 -8.35
CA ARG A 68 -11.33 6.68 -9.45
C ARG A 68 -11.10 5.19 -9.28
N ARG A 69 -11.91 4.38 -9.95
CA ARG A 69 -11.67 2.93 -10.02
C ARG A 69 -10.57 2.62 -11.02
N VAL A 70 -9.81 1.56 -10.72
CA VAL A 70 -8.79 0.99 -11.61
C VAL A 70 -8.98 -0.51 -11.74
N GLU A 71 -8.37 -1.09 -12.77
CA GLU A 71 -8.33 -2.52 -13.02
C GLU A 71 -6.88 -3.00 -13.06
N HIS A 72 -6.64 -4.19 -12.53
CA HIS A 72 -5.33 -4.83 -12.53
C HIS A 72 -5.52 -6.35 -12.38
N PRO A 73 -4.69 -7.20 -12.98
CA PRO A 73 -4.75 -8.66 -12.78
C PRO A 73 -4.66 -9.08 -11.30
N ALA A 74 -3.85 -8.37 -10.51
CA ALA A 74 -3.69 -8.61 -9.08
C ALA A 74 -4.80 -7.99 -8.20
N LEU A 75 -5.71 -7.19 -8.77
CA LEU A 75 -6.78 -6.54 -8.01
C LEU A 75 -7.78 -7.58 -7.50
N ARG A 76 -8.02 -7.59 -6.19
CA ARG A 76 -8.97 -8.49 -5.52
C ARG A 76 -10.29 -7.82 -5.20
N ALA A 77 -10.23 -6.57 -4.78
CA ALA A 77 -11.43 -5.81 -4.42
C ALA A 77 -11.20 -4.32 -4.64
N SER A 78 -12.25 -3.63 -5.07
CA SER A 78 -12.34 -2.17 -5.05
C SER A 78 -13.66 -1.78 -4.40
N PHE A 79 -13.60 -0.92 -3.38
CA PHE A 79 -14.79 -0.48 -2.67
C PHE A 79 -14.68 0.99 -2.25
N PRO A 80 -15.78 1.74 -2.26
CA PRO A 80 -15.78 3.13 -1.80
C PRO A 80 -15.56 3.17 -0.29
N THR A 81 -14.54 3.89 0.16
CA THR A 81 -14.30 4.20 1.58
C THR A 81 -14.88 5.56 1.96
N THR A 82 -15.06 6.45 0.98
CA THR A 82 -15.79 7.72 1.14
C THR A 82 -16.56 8.02 -0.14
N LYS A 83 -17.22 9.20 -0.21
CA LYS A 83 -17.86 9.67 -1.44
C LYS A 83 -16.89 9.85 -2.62
N LYS A 84 -15.60 10.09 -2.36
CA LYS A 84 -14.59 10.43 -3.37
C LYS A 84 -13.40 9.49 -3.42
N VAL A 85 -13.33 8.47 -2.56
CA VAL A 85 -12.17 7.58 -2.45
C VAL A 85 -12.62 6.15 -2.54
N TYR A 86 -11.90 5.40 -3.36
CA TYR A 86 -12.01 3.95 -3.52
C TYR A 86 -10.72 3.31 -3.04
N THR A 87 -10.83 2.37 -2.13
CA THR A 87 -9.72 1.52 -1.71
C THR A 87 -9.64 0.33 -2.64
N HIS A 88 -8.45 0.10 -3.19
CA HIS A 88 -8.14 -1.02 -4.08
C HIS A 88 -7.21 -1.98 -3.34
N ARG A 89 -7.64 -3.22 -3.14
CA ARG A 89 -6.84 -4.27 -2.51
C ARG A 89 -6.27 -5.20 -3.57
N PHE A 90 -4.98 -5.49 -3.48
CA PHE A 90 -4.26 -6.36 -4.40
C PHE A 90 -3.53 -7.46 -3.63
N THR A 91 -3.58 -8.67 -4.17
CA THR A 91 -2.72 -9.78 -3.69
C THR A 91 -1.49 -9.85 -4.57
N VAL A 92 -0.33 -9.52 -4.02
CA VAL A 92 0.94 -9.52 -4.73
C VAL A 92 1.59 -10.89 -4.54
N THR A 93 1.81 -11.59 -5.64
CA THR A 93 2.40 -12.94 -5.66
C THR A 93 3.79 -12.99 -6.26
N SER A 94 4.16 -11.96 -7.02
CA SER A 94 5.47 -11.82 -7.65
C SER A 94 5.87 -10.35 -7.76
N ALA A 95 7.14 -10.08 -8.08
CA ALA A 95 7.62 -8.73 -8.32
C ALA A 95 6.95 -8.08 -9.55
N ASP A 96 6.53 -8.89 -10.53
CA ASP A 96 5.84 -8.42 -11.73
C ASP A 96 4.46 -7.82 -11.42
N ASP A 97 3.84 -8.19 -10.29
CA ASP A 97 2.60 -7.56 -9.82
C ASP A 97 2.83 -6.14 -9.29
N LEU A 98 4.08 -5.76 -8.98
CA LEU A 98 4.49 -4.42 -8.53
C LEU A 98 5.02 -3.59 -9.71
N ASP A 99 4.27 -3.58 -10.80
CA ASP A 99 4.64 -2.96 -12.08
C ASP A 99 4.64 -1.41 -12.05
N ASP A 100 4.77 -0.82 -13.24
CA ASP A 100 4.74 0.63 -13.42
C ASP A 100 3.35 1.23 -13.12
N ARG A 101 2.26 0.46 -13.25
CA ARG A 101 0.90 0.92 -12.92
C ARG A 101 0.73 1.10 -11.43
N ILE A 102 1.24 0.18 -10.62
CA ILE A 102 1.31 0.35 -9.16
C ILE A 102 2.07 1.61 -8.80
N ARG A 103 3.22 1.88 -9.47
CA ARG A 103 4.00 3.10 -9.24
C ARG A 103 3.21 4.36 -9.59
N GLU A 104 2.58 4.40 -10.75
CA GLU A 104 1.73 5.51 -11.20
C GLU A 104 0.58 5.79 -10.21
N TRP A 105 -0.07 4.74 -9.71
CA TRP A 105 -1.16 4.88 -8.75
C TRP A 105 -0.71 5.31 -7.37
N LEU A 106 0.49 4.92 -6.93
CA LEU A 106 1.04 5.43 -5.67
C LEU A 106 1.32 6.92 -5.74
N LEU A 107 1.84 7.41 -6.87
CA LEU A 107 2.01 8.84 -7.12
C LEU A 107 0.65 9.56 -7.14
N GLU A 108 -0.33 9.06 -7.89
CA GLU A 108 -1.68 9.62 -7.93
C GLU A 108 -2.35 9.64 -6.54
N ALA A 109 -2.20 8.56 -5.78
CA ALA A 109 -2.75 8.43 -4.43
C ALA A 109 -2.09 9.42 -3.47
N HIS A 110 -0.76 9.56 -3.53
CA HIS A 110 -0.02 10.54 -2.74
C HIS A 110 -0.49 11.96 -3.02
N GLU A 111 -0.64 12.34 -4.30
CA GLU A 111 -1.02 13.70 -4.70
C GLU A 111 -2.51 14.01 -4.46
N ALA A 112 -3.41 13.09 -4.80
CA ALA A 112 -4.85 13.35 -4.84
C ALA A 112 -5.59 12.93 -3.55
N VAL A 113 -5.11 11.90 -2.85
CA VAL A 113 -5.72 11.42 -1.60
C VAL A 113 -4.92 11.88 -0.38
N GLY A 114 -3.59 11.85 -0.48
CA GLY A 114 -2.66 12.18 0.60
C GLY A 114 -2.93 13.51 1.32
N PRO A 115 -3.17 14.65 0.63
CA PRO A 115 -3.49 15.93 1.27
C PRO A 115 -4.87 15.99 1.94
N GLY A 116 -5.68 14.94 1.79
CA GLY A 116 -7.09 14.89 2.15
C GLY A 116 -7.99 15.28 0.97
N THR A 117 -9.10 14.58 0.83
CA THR A 117 -10.10 14.90 -0.18
C THR A 117 -10.88 16.13 0.24
N ARG A 118 -10.69 17.26 -0.47
CA ARG A 118 -11.52 18.47 -0.33
C ARG A 118 -13.00 18.19 -0.59
#